data_AF-A0A6C1NTQ7-F1
#
_entry.id   AF-A0A6C1NTQ7-F1
#
_cell.length_a   1.000
_cell.length_b   1.000
_cell.length_c   1.000
_cell.angle_alpha   90.00
_cell.angle_beta   90.00
_cell.angle_gamma   90.00
#
_symmetry.space_group_name_H-M   'P 1'
#
loop_
_entity.id
_entity.type
_entity.pdbx_description
1 polymer ?
#
loop_
_entity_poly.entity_id
_entity_poly.type
_entity_poly.pdbx_seq_one_letter_code
_entity_poly.pdbx_strand_id
1 'polypeptide(L)' 'MPFLPRPSREELWSTPLHAIVRDFPETLAEFEYHGIEPEALGEFTLEDLENAASLLDDLEASTAWRPGVHRA' A
#
# COMPACT_ATOMS: atom_id res chain seq x y z
N MET A 1 13.85 2.29 -14.48
CA MET A 1 13.91 2.02 -13.03
C MET A 1 13.41 0.60 -12.81
N PRO A 2 14.10 -0.26 -12.05
CA PRO A 2 13.56 -1.59 -11.75
C PRO A 2 12.25 -1.42 -10.97
N PHE A 3 11.23 -2.19 -11.33
CA PHE A 3 10.00 -2.25 -10.54
C PHE A 3 10.34 -2.82 -9.16
N LEU A 4 9.81 -2.18 -8.11
CA LEU A 4 9.87 -2.76 -6.78
C LEU A 4 9.13 -4.11 -6.78
N PRO A 5 9.65 -5.11 -6.05
CA PRO A 5 8.97 -6.39 -5.90
C PRO A 5 7.61 -6.18 -5.23
N ARG A 6 6.76 -7.21 -5.28
CA ARG A 6 5.50 -7.22 -4.55
C ARG A 6 5.76 -6.95 -3.05
N PRO A 7 5.09 -5.97 -2.45
CA PRO A 7 5.20 -5.74 -1.01
C PRO A 7 4.54 -6.91 -0.28
N SER A 8 5.09 -7.25 0.88
CA SER A 8 4.42 -8.10 1.84
C SER A 8 3.27 -7.35 2.51
N ARG A 9 2.31 -8.11 3.06
CA ARG A 9 1.19 -7.54 3.81
C ARG A 9 1.66 -6.75 5.04
N GLU A 10 2.75 -7.19 5.69
CA GLU A 10 3.37 -6.49 6.81
C GLU A 10 3.98 -5.14 6.36
N GLU A 11 4.66 -5.11 5.21
CA GLU A 11 5.15 -3.87 4.62
C GLU A 11 4.01 -2.90 4.30
N LEU A 12 2.91 -3.37 3.70
CA LEU A 12 1.74 -2.51 3.46
C LEU A 12 1.14 -1.97 4.77
N TRP A 13 1.18 -2.74 5.84
CA TRP A 13 0.61 -2.38 7.14
C TRP A 13 1.40 -1.28 7.86
N SER A 14 2.72 -1.43 7.93
CA SER A 14 3.59 -0.54 8.72
C SER A 14 4.20 0.62 7.94
N THR A 15 4.09 0.62 6.60
CA THR A 15 4.68 1.68 5.77
C THR A 15 3.79 2.92 5.75
N PRO A 16 4.38 4.14 5.81
CA PRO A 16 3.61 5.37 5.66
C PRO A 16 2.81 5.40 4.37
N LEU A 17 1.55 5.84 4.42
CA LEU A 17 0.63 5.79 3.27
C LEU A 17 1.18 6.53 2.05
N HIS A 18 1.83 7.68 2.26
CA HIS A 18 2.46 8.44 1.19
C HIS A 18 3.62 7.67 0.50
N ALA A 19 4.36 6.86 1.27
CA ALA A 19 5.44 6.04 0.74
C ALA A 19 4.90 4.85 -0.05
N ILE A 20 3.79 4.25 0.39
CA ILE A 20 3.08 3.20 -0.36
C ILE A 20 2.70 3.73 -1.74
N VAL A 21 2.05 4.89 -1.84
CA VAL A 21 1.66 5.46 -3.15
C VAL A 21 2.87 5.83 -4.01
N ARG A 22 3.95 6.36 -3.41
CA ARG A 22 5.19 6.66 -4.14
C ARG A 22 5.79 5.42 -4.79
N ASP A 23 5.80 4.31 -4.06
CA ASP A 23 6.47 3.06 -4.45
C ASP A 23 5.56 2.15 -5.30
N PHE A 24 4.25 2.26 -5.07
CA PHE A 24 3.19 1.48 -5.69
C PHE A 24 2.06 2.42 -6.18
N PRO A 25 2.28 3.22 -7.23
CA PRO A 25 1.31 4.25 -7.67
C PRO A 25 -0.06 3.69 -8.06
N GLU A 26 -0.16 2.40 -8.41
CA GLU A 26 -1.44 1.74 -8.66
C GLU A 26 -2.37 1.70 -7.43
N THR A 27 -1.84 1.84 -6.22
CA THR A 27 -2.64 1.82 -4.98
C THR A 27 -3.40 3.13 -4.75
N LEU A 28 -3.08 4.21 -5.47
CA LEU A 28 -3.73 5.50 -5.30
C LEU A 28 -5.25 5.40 -5.49
N ALA A 29 -5.70 4.60 -6.46
CA ALA A 29 -7.11 4.39 -6.74
C ALA A 29 -7.85 3.77 -5.54
N GLU A 30 -7.20 2.90 -4.78
CA GLU A 30 -7.79 2.30 -3.57
C GLU A 30 -7.93 3.34 -2.47
N PHE A 31 -6.90 4.16 -2.25
CA PHE A 31 -6.97 5.24 -1.27
C PHE A 31 -8.10 6.23 -1.61
N GLU A 32 -8.24 6.63 -2.87
CA GLU A 32 -9.33 7.50 -3.34
C GLU A 32 -10.71 6.84 -3.13
N TYR A 33 -10.85 5.55 -3.41
CA TYR A 33 -12.08 4.79 -3.18
C TYR A 33 -12.49 4.76 -1.71
N HIS A 34 -11.52 4.64 -0.80
CA HIS A 34 -11.72 4.68 0.65
C HIS A 34 -11.82 6.10 1.23
N GLY A 35 -11.70 7.14 0.38
CA GLY A 35 -11.79 8.54 0.80
C GLY A 35 -10.58 9.03 1.61
N ILE A 36 -9.42 8.43 1.39
CA ILE A 36 -8.17 8.72 2.09
C ILE A 36 -7.26 9.51 1.16
N GLU A 37 -6.65 10.57 1.68
CA GLU A 37 -5.66 11.37 0.97
C GLU A 37 -4.27 11.13 1.61
N PRO A 38 -3.45 10.20 1.07
CA PRO A 38 -2.20 9.78 1.70
C PRO A 38 -1.19 10.91 1.88
N GLU A 39 -1.17 11.87 0.95
CA GLU A 39 -0.27 13.03 1.00
C GLU A 39 -0.59 13.98 2.16
N ALA A 40 -1.87 14.08 2.56
CA ALA A 40 -2.30 14.92 3.67
C ALA A 40 -1.99 14.31 5.04
N LEU A 41 -1.79 12.98 5.11
CA LEU A 41 -1.63 12.23 6.35
C LEU A 41 -0.16 12.04 6.77
N GLY A 42 0.81 12.43 5.94
CA GLY A 42 2.23 12.39 6.29
C GLY A 42 2.70 10.99 6.72
N GLU A 43 3.24 10.85 7.93
CA GLU A 43 3.79 9.60 8.47
C GLU A 43 2.74 8.59 8.97
N PHE A 44 1.45 8.85 8.76
CA PHE A 44 0.39 7.89 9.10
C PHE A 44 0.58 6.57 8.34
N THR A 45 0.24 5.49 9.02
CA THR A 45 0.27 4.12 8.50
C THR A 45 -1.14 3.54 8.47
N LEU A 46 -1.30 2.31 7.96
CA LEU A 46 -2.58 1.61 8.05
C LEU A 46 -2.96 1.28 9.50
N GLU A 47 -1.98 1.15 10.40
CA GLU A 47 -2.20 0.90 11.83
C GLU A 47 -3.00 2.01 12.51
N ASP A 48 -2.85 3.24 12.04
CA ASP A 48 -3.47 4.43 12.61
C ASP A 48 -4.92 4.65 12.14
N LEU A 49 -5.39 3.88 11.16
CA LEU A 49 -6.70 4.04 10.55
C LEU A 49 -7.77 3.14 11.19
N GLU A 50 -8.93 3.72 11.46
CA GLU A 50 -10.11 2.96 11.84
C GLU A 50 -10.62 2.17 10.62
N ASN A 51 -10.68 0.84 10.72
CA ASN A 51 -11.08 -0.10 9.65
C ASN A 51 -10.11 -0.29 8.47
N ALA A 52 -8.80 -0.29 8.72
CA ALA A 52 -7.77 -0.52 7.70
C ALA A 52 -7.77 -1.92 7.04
N ALA A 53 -8.52 -2.90 7.58
CA ALA A 53 -8.52 -4.27 7.06
C ALA A 53 -9.00 -4.38 5.61
N SER A 54 -10.07 -3.65 5.25
CA SER A 54 -10.59 -3.63 3.88
C SER A 54 -9.57 -3.03 2.91
N LEU A 55 -9.03 -1.88 3.27
CA LEU A 55 -8.03 -1.19 2.46
C LEU A 55 -6.78 -2.06 2.29
N LEU A 56 -6.32 -2.74 3.34
CA LEU A 56 -5.19 -3.64 3.25
C LEU A 56 -5.41 -4.78 2.24
N ASP A 57 -6.61 -5.37 2.20
CA ASP A 57 -6.96 -6.41 1.22
C ASP A 57 -6.94 -5.86 -0.21
N ASP A 58 -7.46 -4.65 -0.41
CA ASP A 58 -7.48 -3.98 -1.72
C ASP A 58 -6.05 -3.62 -2.19
N LEU A 59 -5.20 -3.13 -1.28
CA LEU A 59 -3.79 -2.84 -1.56
C LEU A 59 -3.00 -4.11 -1.93
N GLU A 60 -3.25 -5.22 -1.24
CA GLU A 60 -2.64 -6.52 -1.55
C GLU A 60 -3.09 -7.00 -2.94
N ALA A 61 -4.38 -6.87 -3.26
CA ALA A 61 -4.93 -7.24 -4.56
C ALA A 61 -4.32 -6.39 -5.70
N SER A 62 -4.24 -5.07 -5.50
CA SER A 62 -3.71 -4.14 -6.49
C SER A 62 -2.21 -4.30 -6.75
N THR A 63 -1.46 -4.80 -5.77
CA THR A 63 -0.02 -5.12 -5.93
C THR A 63 0.25 -6.58 -6.33
N ALA A 64 -0.77 -7.44 -6.42
CA ALA A 64 -0.64 -8.89 -6.64
C ALA A 64 -0.08 -9.28 -8.02
N TRP A 65 -0.07 -8.40 -9.02
CA TRP A 65 0.55 -8.69 -10.32
C TRP A 65 2.07 -8.56 -10.29
N ARG A 66 2.63 -7.87 -9.27
CA ARG A 66 4.07 -7.65 -9.17
C ARG A 66 4.80 -8.97 -8.90
N PRO A 67 6.03 -9.13 -9.41
CA PRO A 67 6.84 -10.31 -9.12
C PRO A 67 7.11 -10.37 -7.61
N GLY A 68 6.79 -11.51 -7.00
CA GLY A 68 7.16 -11.77 -5.61
C GLY A 68 8.68 -11.90 -5.47
N VAL A 69 9.19 -11.67 -4.26
CA VAL A 69 10.58 -12.02 -3.94
C VAL A 69 10.67 -13.55 -3.94
N HIS A 70 11.22 -14.14 -5.01
CA HIS A 70 11.61 -15.54 -4.99
C HIS A 70 12.71 -15.71 -3.93
N ARG A 71 12.34 -16.15 -2.73
CA ARG A 71 13.31 -16.71 -1.78
C ARG A 71 13.73 -18.08 -2.35
N ALA A 72 14.93 -18.13 -2.89
CA ALA A 72 15.61 -19.36 -3.29
C ALA A 72 15.97 -20.22 -2.06
#